data_AF-A0A4V1ZHH4-F1
#
_entry.id   AF-A0A4V1ZHH4-F1
#
_cell.length_a   1.000
_cell.length_b   1.000
_cell.length_c   1.000
_cell.angle_alpha   90.00
_cell.angle_beta   90.00
_cell.angle_gamma   90.00
#
_symmetry.space_group_name_H-M   'P 1'
#
loop_
_entity.id
_entity.type
_entity.pdbx_description
1 polymer ?
#
loop_
_entity_poly.entity_id
_entity_poly.type
_entity_poly.pdbx_seq_one_letter_code
_entity_poly.pdbx_strand_id
1 'polypeptide(L)'
;MTEPREIPALHEISPWGRQIVLAHIESERASALALGIAIGRQEVYDAWHQTAVVSAAVAQMIANTPSYAELCRRRGEPELAARQLATLSANGVTS
;
A
#
# COMPACT_ATOMS: atom_id res chain seq x y z
N MET A 1 -11.37 -30.40 -13.13
CA MET A 1 -12.02 -29.71 -14.26
C MET A 1 -12.43 -28.35 -13.73
N THR A 2 -11.71 -27.29 -14.08
CA THR A 2 -12.00 -25.95 -13.57
C THR A 2 -13.14 -25.39 -14.43
N GLU A 3 -14.27 -25.10 -13.80
CA GLU A 3 -15.43 -24.50 -14.47
C GLU A 3 -15.00 -23.21 -15.21
N PRO A 4 -15.61 -22.89 -16.36
CA PRO A 4 -15.37 -21.62 -17.03
C PRO A 4 -15.75 -20.51 -16.06
N ARG A 5 -14.77 -19.72 -15.61
CA ARG A 5 -15.04 -18.49 -14.87
C ARG A 5 -15.96 -17.65 -15.74
N GLU A 6 -17.20 -17.46 -15.30
CA GLU A 6 -18.15 -16.57 -15.94
C GLU A 6 -17.49 -15.20 -16.11
N ILE A 7 -17.41 -14.75 -17.35
CA ILE A 7 -16.93 -13.42 -17.66
C ILE A 7 -18.03 -12.47 -17.19
N PRO A 8 -17.74 -11.56 -16.24
CA PRO A 8 -18.76 -10.68 -15.70
C PRO A 8 -19.38 -9.86 -16.82
N ALA A 9 -20.71 -9.79 -16.83
CA ALA A 9 -21.45 -8.98 -17.77
C ALA A 9 -21.10 -7.50 -17.58
N LEU A 10 -21.19 -6.70 -18.65
CA LEU A 10 -20.81 -5.28 -18.64
C LEU A 10 -21.48 -4.42 -17.54
N HIS A 11 -22.61 -4.86 -17.00
CA HIS A 11 -23.33 -4.18 -15.91
C HIS A 11 -22.85 -4.60 -14.51
N GLU A 12 -22.07 -5.67 -14.42
CA GLU A 12 -21.45 -6.20 -13.20
C GLU A 12 -20.03 -5.65 -12.99
N ILE A 13 -19.47 -5.00 -14.02
CA ILE A 13 -18.20 -4.29 -13.95
C ILE A 13 -18.44 -2.90 -13.37
N SER A 14 -17.47 -2.40 -12.59
CA SER A 14 -17.51 -1.03 -12.10
C SER A 14 -17.74 -0.03 -13.24
N PRO A 15 -18.40 1.11 -12.99
CA PRO A 15 -18.67 2.11 -14.03
C PRO A 15 -17.42 2.54 -14.82
N TRP A 16 -16.26 2.52 -14.19
CA TRP A 16 -14.97 2.84 -14.81
C TRP A 16 -14.43 1.70 -15.68
N GLY A 17 -14.51 0.44 -15.21
CA GLY A 17 -14.12 -0.72 -16.01
C GLY A 17 -15.01 -0.92 -17.24
N ARG A 18 -16.30 -0.53 -17.14
CA ARG A 18 -17.23 -0.54 -18.28
C ARG A 18 -16.79 0.39 -19.40
N GLN A 19 -16.28 1.58 -19.08
CA GLN A 19 -15.80 2.54 -20.09
C GLN A 19 -14.54 2.03 -20.81
N ILE A 20 -13.63 1.37 -20.08
CA ILE A 20 -12.43 0.75 -20.66
C ILE A 20 -12.81 -0.36 -21.64
N VAL A 21 -13.75 -1.22 -21.27
CA VAL A 21 -14.21 -2.32 -22.13
C VAL A 21 -14.91 -1.79 -23.37
N LEU A 22 -15.75 -0.75 -23.25
CA LEU A 22 -16.41 -0.12 -24.39
C LEU A 22 -15.41 0.58 -25.31
N ALA A 23 -14.43 1.32 -24.78
CA ALA A 23 -13.36 1.95 -25.56
C ALA A 23 -12.46 0.91 -26.26
N HIS A 24 -12.28 -0.26 -25.65
CA HIS A 24 -11.52 -1.37 -26.22
C HIS A 24 -12.27 -2.06 -27.37
N ILE A 25 -13.60 -2.18 -27.27
CA ILE A 25 -14.46 -2.72 -28.33
C ILE A 25 -14.55 -1.74 -29.51
N GLU A 26 -14.59 -0.43 -29.25
CA GLU A 26 -14.61 0.61 -30.29
C GLU A 26 -13.25 0.83 -30.98
N SER A 27 -12.14 0.31 -30.44
CA SER A 27 -10.78 0.49 -30.96
C SER A 27 -10.10 -0.82 -31.37
N GLU A 28 -10.45 -1.33 -32.53
CA GLU A 28 -9.62 -2.33 -33.21
C GLU A 28 -8.24 -1.72 -33.60
N ARG A 29 -7.07 -2.32 -33.35
CA ARG A 29 -6.78 -3.64 -32.79
C ARG A 29 -5.37 -3.86 -32.20
N ALA A 30 -4.51 -2.85 -32.04
CA ALA A 30 -3.16 -3.07 -31.46
C ALA A 30 -2.56 -1.84 -30.76
N SER A 31 -2.69 -0.66 -31.36
CA SER A 31 -2.11 0.58 -30.82
C SER A 31 -2.74 1.00 -29.48
N ALA A 32 -4.05 0.85 -29.36
CA ALA A 32 -4.79 1.23 -28.14
C ALA A 32 -4.48 0.31 -26.94
N LEU A 33 -4.24 -0.98 -27.17
CA LEU A 33 -3.84 -1.93 -26.11
C LEU A 33 -2.43 -1.62 -25.60
N ALA A 34 -1.49 -1.35 -26.50
CA ALA A 34 -0.13 -0.96 -26.11
C ALA A 34 -0.13 0.35 -25.31
N LEU A 35 -0.96 1.32 -25.70
CA LEU A 35 -1.13 2.57 -24.98
C LEU A 35 -1.78 2.36 -23.60
N GLY A 36 -2.83 1.54 -23.51
CA GLY A 36 -3.48 1.20 -22.23
C GLY A 36 -2.54 0.47 -21.26
N ILE A 37 -1.71 -0.44 -21.77
CA ILE A 37 -0.67 -1.11 -20.97
C ILE A 37 0.40 -0.12 -20.51
N ALA A 38 0.82 0.82 -21.37
CA ALA A 38 1.82 1.83 -21.00
C ALA A 38 1.28 2.78 -19.91
N ILE A 39 0.03 3.24 -20.06
CA ILE A 39 -0.65 4.08 -19.06
C ILE A 39 -0.79 3.32 -17.75
N GLY A 40 -1.31 2.08 -17.77
CA GLY A 40 -1.45 1.28 -16.56
C GLY A 40 -0.12 0.98 -15.87
N ARG A 41 0.96 0.74 -16.62
CA ARG A 41 2.30 0.58 -16.04
C ARG A 41 2.82 1.87 -15.40
N GLN A 42 2.60 3.01 -16.03
CA GLN A 42 3.00 4.31 -15.48
C GLN A 42 2.21 4.63 -14.21
N GLU A 43 0.90 4.40 -14.19
CA GLU A 43 0.07 4.63 -13.01
C GLU A 43 0.45 3.73 -11.83
N VAL A 44 0.76 2.45 -12.08
CA VAL A 44 1.30 1.55 -11.04
C VAL A 44 2.66 2.03 -10.55
N TYR A 45 3.53 2.45 -11.45
CA TYR A 45 4.83 3.01 -11.08
C TYR A 45 4.69 4.27 -10.23
N ASP A 46 3.79 5.18 -10.61
CA ASP A 46 3.53 6.43 -9.89
C ASP A 46 2.91 6.16 -8.52
N ALA A 47 1.97 5.20 -8.42
CA ALA A 47 1.40 4.78 -7.13
C ALA A 47 2.46 4.14 -6.21
N TRP A 48 3.36 3.32 -6.77
CA TRP A 48 4.48 2.75 -6.03
C TRP A 48 5.49 3.81 -5.62
N HIS A 49 5.78 4.77 -6.49
CA HIS A 49 6.70 5.87 -6.21
C HIS A 49 6.15 6.79 -5.11
N GLN A 50 4.86 7.16 -5.19
CA GLN A 50 4.18 7.89 -4.12
C GLN A 50 4.22 7.11 -2.80
N THR A 51 3.96 5.80 -2.85
CA THR A 51 4.08 4.92 -1.68
C THR A 51 5.50 4.94 -1.12
N ALA A 52 6.52 4.78 -1.96
CA ALA A 52 7.92 4.79 -1.55
C ALA A 52 8.35 6.11 -0.91
N VAL A 53 7.92 7.25 -1.47
CA VAL A 53 8.17 8.58 -0.91
C VAL A 53 7.50 8.74 0.46
N VAL A 54 6.23 8.35 0.59
CA VAL A 54 5.52 8.40 1.87
C VAL A 54 6.14 7.45 2.89
N SER A 55 6.50 6.23 2.49
CA SER A 55 7.17 5.26 3.36
C SER A 55 8.53 5.77 3.84
N ALA A 56 9.32 6.42 2.98
CA ALA A 56 10.59 7.03 3.37
C ALA A 56 10.38 8.18 4.38
N ALA A 57 9.39 9.04 4.15
CA ALA A 57 9.05 10.11 5.09
C ALA A 57 8.59 9.57 6.46
N VAL A 58 7.73 8.54 6.46
CA VAL A 58 7.28 7.88 7.69
C VAL A 58 8.43 7.18 8.42
N ALA A 59 9.31 6.48 7.70
CA ALA A 59 10.49 5.84 8.29
C ALA A 59 11.40 6.87 8.96
N GLN A 60 11.64 8.02 8.32
CA GLN A 60 12.43 9.10 8.89
C GLN A 60 11.74 9.72 10.13
N MET A 61 10.42 9.89 10.10
CA MET A 61 9.66 10.37 11.25
C MET A 61 9.77 9.42 12.44
N ILE A 62 9.64 8.10 12.21
CA ILE A 62 9.79 7.08 13.24
C ILE A 62 11.24 7.10 13.79
N ALA A 63 12.24 7.15 12.92
CA ALA A 63 13.66 7.19 13.33
C ALA A 63 13.99 8.41 14.19
N ASN A 64 13.33 9.55 13.94
CA ASN A 64 13.52 10.79 14.70
C ASN A 64 12.66 10.87 15.97
N THR A 65 11.73 9.94 16.17
CA THR A 65 10.81 9.97 17.32
C THR A 65 11.50 9.38 18.55
N PRO A 66 11.51 10.08 19.70
CA PRO A 66 12.03 9.52 20.95
C PRO A 66 11.30 8.23 21.31
N SER A 67 12.05 7.22 21.77
CA SER A 67 11.44 5.96 22.20
C SER A 67 10.43 6.18 23.32
N TYR A 68 9.41 5.34 23.42
CA TYR A 68 8.42 5.46 24.49
C TYR A 68 9.08 5.40 25.89
N ALA A 69 10.09 4.54 26.06
CA ALA A 69 10.91 4.50 27.27
C ALA A 69 11.60 5.85 27.58
N GLU A 70 12.14 6.53 26.57
CA GLU A 70 12.67 7.89 26.70
C GLU A 70 11.58 8.88 27.17
N LEU A 71 10.39 8.83 26.57
CA LEU A 71 9.28 9.72 26.92
C LEU A 71 8.80 9.50 28.36
N CYS A 72 8.67 8.25 28.79
CA CYS A 72 8.32 7.90 30.18
C CYS A 72 9.38 8.40 31.17
N ARG A 73 10.67 8.28 30.84
CA ARG A 73 11.75 8.85 31.68
C ARG A 73 11.62 10.37 31.82
N ARG A 74 11.36 11.09 30.72
CA ARG A 74 11.16 12.56 30.75
C ARG A 74 9.95 12.98 31.58
N ARG A 75 8.93 12.13 31.68
CA ARG A 75 7.72 12.36 32.50
C ARG A 75 7.86 11.93 33.95
N GLY A 76 8.99 11.33 34.34
CA GLY A 76 9.17 10.79 35.69
C GLY A 76 8.42 9.48 35.94
N GLU A 77 8.13 8.71 34.90
CA GLU A 77 7.39 7.44 34.94
C GLU A 77 8.30 6.23 34.61
N PRO A 78 9.38 5.97 35.38
CA PRO A 78 10.37 4.94 35.03
C PRO A 78 9.79 3.51 35.05
N GLU A 79 8.76 3.26 35.85
CA GLU A 79 8.11 1.94 35.92
C GLU A 79 7.38 1.58 34.62
N LEU A 80 6.77 2.56 33.94
CA LEU A 80 6.09 2.33 32.67
C LEU A 80 7.10 2.01 31.56
N ALA A 81 8.25 2.68 31.56
CA ALA A 81 9.36 2.35 30.65
C ALA A 81 9.85 0.91 30.87
N ALA A 82 10.05 0.50 32.13
CA ALA A 82 10.48 -0.85 32.47
C ALA A 82 9.46 -1.92 32.04
N ARG A 83 8.16 -1.68 32.25
CA ARG A 83 7.09 -2.57 31.78
C ARG A 83 7.09 -2.70 30.25
N GLN A 84 7.27 -1.60 29.53
CA GLN A 84 7.33 -1.64 28.06
C GLN A 84 8.52 -2.48 27.57
N LEU A 85 9.71 -2.24 28.11
CA LEU A 85 10.92 -2.98 27.74
C LEU A 85 10.80 -4.47 28.06
N ALA A 86 10.20 -4.82 29.22
CA ALA A 86 9.91 -6.20 29.58
C ALA A 86 8.95 -6.85 28.57
N THR A 87 7.87 -6.17 28.17
CA THR A 87 6.93 -6.65 27.15
C THR A 87 7.62 -6.86 25.80
N LEU A 88 8.46 -5.92 25.35
CA LEU A 88 9.17 -6.05 24.08
C LEU A 88 10.13 -7.25 24.11
N SER A 89 10.90 -7.39 25.17
CA SER A 89 11.81 -8.52 25.38
C SER A 89 11.07 -9.86 25.41
N ALA A 90 9.93 -9.94 26.11
CA ALA A 90 9.10 -11.14 26.17
C ALA A 90 8.53 -11.56 24.80
N ASN A 91 8.39 -10.62 23.86
CA ASN A 91 7.94 -10.87 22.49
C ASN A 91 9.10 -11.04 21.50
N GLY A 92 10.35 -11.15 21.98
CA GLY A 92 11.53 -11.31 21.12
C GLY A 92 11.89 -10.05 20.33
N VAL A 93 11.34 -8.89 20.68
CA VAL A 93 11.67 -7.61 20.07
C VAL A 93 12.87 -7.03 20.83
N THR A 94 14.07 -7.31 20.33
CA THR A 94 15.30 -6.68 20.81
C THR A 94 15.45 -5.30 20.17
N SER A 95 15.41 -4.26 21.00
CA SER A 95 15.71 -2.86 20.63
C SER A 95 17.20 -2.61 20.51
#